data_AF-A0AAD4PVF7-F1
#
_entry.id   AF-A0AAD4PVF7-F1
#
_cell.length_a   1.000
_cell.length_b   1.000
_cell.length_c   1.000
_cell.angle_alpha   90.00
_cell.angle_beta   90.00
_cell.angle_gamma   90.00
#
_symmetry.space_group_name_H-M   'P 1'
#
loop_
_entity.id
_entity.type
_entity.pdbx_description
1 polymer ?
#
loop_
_entity_poly.entity_id
_entity_poly.type
_entity_poly.pdbx_seq_one_letter_code
_entity_poly.pdbx_strand_id
1 'polypeptide(L)'
;MENQTRSQIDRMLDRVHSLDDLSADNAIELRRISERSLVINKFKIASAEYQNWINKVGDDIRGVEYDAQNACIMLKERPGRMNEAAADVVREVFHQIRDRLSGTGSRYFLTGSADFSLADKFSGSIKQADASLMKSECKWPDVVLEVGISEPTNKLFEDARRWLEGSDGNTKLVILVDI
;
A
#
# COMPACT_ATOMS: atom_id res chain seq x y z
N MET A 1 4.60 -23.61 -12.02
CA MET A 1 3.44 -22.69 -11.94
C MET A 1 3.83 -21.26 -12.29
N GLU A 2 4.94 -20.72 -11.76
CA GLU A 2 5.46 -19.37 -12.08
C GLU A 2 5.41 -18.96 -13.57
N ASN A 3 5.88 -19.82 -14.49
CA ASN A 3 5.88 -19.50 -15.93
C ASN A 3 4.47 -19.32 -16.52
N GLN A 4 3.46 -20.01 -15.97
CA GLN A 4 2.08 -19.91 -16.42
C GLN A 4 1.42 -18.63 -15.85
N THR A 5 1.67 -18.33 -14.58
CA THR A 5 1.22 -17.09 -13.92
C THR A 5 1.79 -15.85 -14.61
N ARG A 6 3.09 -15.85 -14.90
CA ARG A 6 3.75 -14.73 -15.59
C ARG A 6 3.21 -14.53 -17.00
N SER A 7 3.00 -15.62 -17.74
CA SER A 7 2.36 -15.56 -19.07
C SER A 7 0.92 -15.01 -19.03
N GLN A 8 0.18 -15.25 -17.95
CA GLN A 8 -1.17 -14.68 -17.78
C GLN A 8 -1.11 -13.18 -17.48
N ILE A 9 -0.22 -12.75 -16.58
CA ILE A 9 0.03 -11.34 -16.28
C ILE A 9 0.43 -10.59 -17.55
N ASP A 10 1.40 -11.11 -18.31
CA ASP A 10 1.89 -10.48 -19.53
C ASP A 10 0.77 -10.31 -20.56
N ARG A 11 -0.06 -11.34 -20.79
CA ARG A 11 -1.20 -11.27 -21.72
C ARG A 11 -2.26 -10.24 -21.30
N MET A 12 -2.48 -10.06 -20.00
CA MET A 12 -3.39 -9.02 -19.51
C MET A 12 -2.79 -7.63 -19.74
N LEU A 13 -1.52 -7.44 -19.37
CA LEU A 13 -0.82 -6.17 -19.53
C LEU A 13 -0.57 -5.82 -21.01
N ASP A 14 -0.53 -6.78 -21.92
CA ASP A 14 -0.43 -6.54 -23.37
C ASP A 14 -1.58 -5.69 -23.91
N ARG A 15 -2.77 -5.80 -23.30
CA ARG A 15 -3.97 -5.05 -23.66
C ARG A 15 -4.05 -3.68 -22.98
N VAL A 16 -3.16 -3.40 -22.03
CA VAL A 16 -3.10 -2.15 -21.28
C VAL A 16 -1.99 -1.29 -21.89
N HIS A 17 -2.37 -0.22 -22.60
CA HIS A 17 -1.43 0.69 -23.26
C HIS A 17 -1.26 2.00 -22.49
N SER A 18 -2.23 2.33 -21.64
CA SER A 18 -2.27 3.49 -20.77
C SER A 18 -2.93 3.13 -19.43
N LEU A 19 -2.85 4.02 -18.44
CA LEU A 19 -3.52 3.81 -17.16
C LEU A 19 -5.05 3.74 -17.33
N ASP A 20 -5.60 4.48 -18.29
CA ASP A 20 -7.04 4.49 -18.57
C ASP A 20 -7.59 3.15 -19.08
N ASP A 21 -6.74 2.30 -19.66
CA ASP A 21 -7.09 0.95 -20.12
C ASP A 21 -7.14 -0.06 -18.96
N LEU A 22 -6.56 0.27 -17.80
CA LEU A 22 -6.54 -0.58 -16.63
C LEU A 22 -7.84 -0.42 -15.84
N SER A 23 -8.84 -1.25 -16.10
CA SER A 23 -10.06 -1.26 -15.28
C SER A 23 -9.81 -1.73 -13.84
N ALA A 24 -10.75 -1.42 -12.93
CA ALA A 24 -10.75 -1.95 -11.57
C ALA A 24 -10.67 -3.49 -11.57
N ASP A 25 -11.47 -4.15 -12.40
CA ASP A 25 -11.48 -5.61 -12.53
C ASP A 25 -10.14 -6.18 -13.00
N ASN A 26 -9.49 -5.51 -13.96
CA ASN A 26 -8.17 -5.93 -14.43
C ASN A 26 -7.14 -5.81 -13.31
N ALA A 27 -7.16 -4.73 -12.54
CA ALA A 27 -6.24 -4.55 -11.42
C ALA A 27 -6.53 -5.55 -10.28
N ILE A 28 -7.79 -5.82 -9.96
CA ILE A 28 -8.18 -6.84 -8.97
C ILE A 28 -7.72 -8.23 -9.40
N GLU A 29 -7.91 -8.58 -10.67
CA GLU A 29 -7.50 -9.89 -11.19
C GLU A 29 -5.97 -10.01 -11.28
N LEU A 30 -5.25 -8.97 -11.69
CA LEU A 30 -3.79 -8.93 -11.63
C LEU A 30 -3.27 -9.16 -10.21
N ARG A 31 -3.89 -8.53 -9.21
CA ARG A 31 -3.58 -8.76 -7.79
C ARG A 31 -3.92 -10.17 -7.31
N ARG A 32 -4.94 -10.81 -7.90
CA ARG A 32 -5.36 -12.16 -7.53
C ARG A 32 -4.41 -13.22 -8.07
N ILE A 33 -3.92 -13.04 -9.29
CA ILE A 33 -3.02 -14.01 -9.93
C ILE A 33 -1.57 -13.81 -9.52
N SER A 34 -1.20 -12.60 -9.10
CA SER A 34 0.15 -12.30 -8.65
C SER A 34 0.39 -12.78 -7.22
N GLU A 35 1.43 -13.59 -7.03
CA GLU A 35 1.88 -14.06 -5.71
C GLU A 35 2.65 -12.97 -4.93
N ARG A 36 3.03 -11.88 -5.59
CA ARG A 36 3.76 -10.74 -5.03
C ARG A 36 3.15 -9.45 -5.54
N SER A 37 3.55 -8.32 -4.96
CA SER A 37 3.13 -7.03 -5.52
C SER A 37 3.70 -6.83 -6.92
N LEU A 38 2.87 -6.29 -7.81
CA LEU A 38 3.17 -6.10 -9.22
C LEU A 38 3.42 -4.62 -9.51
N VAL A 39 4.60 -4.30 -10.03
CA VAL A 39 4.90 -2.95 -10.52
C VAL A 39 4.53 -2.85 -11.99
N ILE A 40 3.63 -1.93 -12.34
CA ILE A 40 3.25 -1.65 -13.73
C ILE A 40 4.02 -0.42 -14.19
N ASN A 41 5.15 -0.65 -14.88
CA ASN A 41 6.05 0.38 -15.38
C ASN A 41 6.16 0.38 -16.93
N LYS A 42 5.19 -0.23 -17.62
CA LYS A 42 5.13 -0.32 -19.10
C LYS A 42 5.00 1.05 -19.77
N PHE A 43 4.34 1.98 -19.09
CA PHE A 43 4.18 3.37 -19.50
C PHE A 43 4.42 4.27 -18.29
N LYS A 44 4.78 5.52 -18.53
CA LYS A 44 4.97 6.53 -17.49
C LYS A 44 3.62 7.15 -17.16
N ILE A 45 3.36 7.32 -15.87
CA ILE A 45 2.09 7.82 -15.33
C ILE A 45 2.38 9.13 -14.64
N ALA A 46 1.72 10.20 -15.04
CA ALA A 46 1.74 11.47 -14.32
C ALA A 46 0.83 11.39 -13.08
N SER A 47 1.14 12.18 -12.04
CA SER A 47 0.34 12.21 -10.81
C SER A 47 -1.14 12.56 -11.07
N ALA A 48 -1.40 13.48 -12.01
CA ALA A 48 -2.77 13.83 -12.39
C ALA A 48 -3.51 12.67 -13.08
N GLU A 49 -2.82 11.86 -13.89
CA GLU A 49 -3.41 10.68 -14.52
C GLU A 49 -3.77 9.63 -13.48
N TYR A 50 -2.89 9.41 -12.50
CA TYR A 50 -3.18 8.54 -11.35
C TYR A 50 -4.42 9.00 -10.57
N GLN A 51 -4.51 10.30 -10.27
CA GLN A 51 -5.65 10.87 -9.55
C GLN A 51 -6.95 10.76 -10.35
N ASN A 52 -6.91 11.03 -11.65
CA ASN A 52 -8.08 10.85 -12.51
C ASN A 52 -8.52 9.39 -12.56
N TRP A 53 -7.55 8.48 -12.66
CA TRP A 53 -7.82 7.05 -12.69
C TRP A 53 -8.43 6.55 -11.39
N ILE A 54 -7.83 6.84 -10.23
CA ILE A 54 -8.34 6.36 -8.93
C ILE A 54 -9.75 6.91 -8.66
N ASN A 55 -10.02 8.17 -9.01
CA ASN A 55 -11.36 8.77 -8.92
C ASN A 55 -12.39 8.11 -9.84
N LYS A 56 -11.94 7.57 -10.99
CA LYS A 56 -12.79 6.85 -11.95
C LYS A 56 -13.08 5.41 -11.51
N VAL A 57 -12.08 4.70 -10.96
CA VAL A 57 -12.24 3.31 -10.52
C VAL A 57 -12.87 3.18 -9.13
N GLY A 58 -12.82 4.23 -8.31
CA GLY A 58 -13.52 4.33 -7.03
C GLY A 58 -12.84 3.57 -5.87
N ASP A 59 -13.43 3.67 -4.68
CA ASP A 59 -12.89 3.13 -3.42
C ASP A 59 -12.84 1.59 -3.36
N ASP A 60 -13.44 0.91 -4.34
CA ASP A 60 -13.47 -0.55 -4.42
C ASP A 60 -12.09 -1.16 -4.71
N ILE A 61 -11.16 -0.35 -5.23
CA ILE A 61 -9.80 -0.77 -5.53
C ILE A 61 -8.82 -0.41 -4.41
N ARG A 62 -8.66 -1.33 -3.46
CA ARG A 62 -7.56 -1.26 -2.47
C ARG A 62 -6.27 -1.85 -3.02
N GLY A 63 -5.17 -1.68 -2.29
CA GLY A 63 -3.86 -2.26 -2.59
C GLY A 63 -3.24 -1.68 -3.85
N VAL A 64 -3.41 -0.38 -4.10
CA VAL A 64 -2.75 0.32 -5.20
C VAL A 64 -1.97 1.50 -4.64
N GLU A 65 -0.69 1.54 -4.96
CA GLU A 65 0.21 2.65 -4.62
C GLU A 65 0.66 3.35 -5.90
N TYR A 66 1.00 4.63 -5.77
CA TYR A 66 1.62 5.40 -6.83
C TYR A 66 3.05 5.79 -6.42
N ASP A 67 4.00 5.50 -7.29
CA ASP A 67 5.38 5.91 -7.16
C ASP A 67 5.67 7.03 -8.17
N ALA A 68 5.71 8.27 -7.68
CA ALA A 68 5.99 9.44 -8.49
C ALA A 68 7.44 9.52 -8.96
N GLN A 69 8.38 8.91 -8.23
CA GLN A 69 9.80 8.93 -8.58
C GLN A 69 10.06 8.06 -9.81
N ASN A 70 9.34 6.93 -9.90
CA ASN A 70 9.39 6.04 -11.06
C ASN A 70 8.27 6.27 -12.07
N ALA A 71 7.30 7.13 -11.75
CA ALA A 71 6.10 7.42 -12.53
C ALA A 71 5.36 6.13 -12.93
N CYS A 72 5.08 5.29 -11.94
CA CYS A 72 4.42 3.99 -12.11
C CYS A 72 3.46 3.68 -10.97
N ILE A 73 2.57 2.71 -11.17
CA ILE A 73 1.72 2.16 -10.10
C ILE A 73 2.24 0.82 -9.61
N MET A 74 2.01 0.55 -8.34
CA MET A 74 2.30 -0.74 -7.71
C MET A 74 1.00 -1.33 -7.18
N LEU A 75 0.67 -2.53 -7.63
CA LEU A 75 -0.45 -3.31 -7.12
C LEU A 75 0.07 -4.17 -5.97
N LYS A 76 -0.29 -3.85 -4.72
CA LYS A 76 0.01 -4.68 -3.55
C LYS A 76 -0.63 -6.06 -3.71
N GLU A 77 -0.01 -7.09 -3.16
CA GLU A 77 -0.60 -8.43 -3.07
C GLU A 77 -2.04 -8.36 -2.52
N ARG A 78 -2.91 -9.27 -2.96
CA ARG A 78 -4.24 -9.38 -2.36
C ARG A 78 -4.09 -9.99 -0.96
N PRO A 79 -4.75 -9.45 0.07
CA PRO A 79 -4.83 -10.12 1.36
C PRO A 79 -5.41 -11.53 1.18
N GLY A 80 -4.58 -12.55 1.35
CA GLY A 80 -5.04 -13.94 1.50
C GLY A 80 -5.60 -14.19 2.89
N ARG A 81 -6.15 -15.40 3.14
CA ARG A 81 -6.63 -15.78 4.50
C ARG A 81 -5.57 -15.65 5.59
N MET A 82 -4.29 -15.87 5.24
CA MET A 82 -3.18 -15.67 6.17
C MET A 82 -2.93 -14.19 6.48
N ASN A 83 -3.18 -13.30 5.51
CA ASN A 83 -3.12 -11.86 5.70
C ASN A 83 -4.22 -11.39 6.66
N GLU A 84 -5.45 -11.88 6.51
CA GLU A 84 -6.55 -11.55 7.45
C GLU A 84 -6.24 -12.03 8.88
N ALA A 85 -5.73 -13.26 9.05
CA ALA A 85 -5.38 -13.77 10.36
C ALA A 85 -4.19 -13.02 11.01
N ALA A 86 -3.16 -12.71 10.22
CA ALA A 86 -2.03 -11.90 10.69
C ALA A 86 -2.48 -10.47 11.02
N ALA A 87 -3.30 -9.86 10.17
CA ALA A 87 -3.88 -8.55 10.39
C ALA A 87 -4.74 -8.53 11.64
N ASP A 88 -5.53 -9.56 11.94
CA ASP A 88 -6.34 -9.65 13.16
C ASP A 88 -5.47 -9.67 14.43
N VAL A 89 -4.42 -10.50 14.44
CA VAL A 89 -3.48 -10.56 15.57
C VAL A 89 -2.78 -9.21 15.75
N VAL A 90 -2.34 -8.59 14.67
CA VAL A 90 -1.66 -7.30 14.76
C VAL A 90 -2.62 -6.16 15.09
N ARG A 91 -3.89 -6.24 14.66
CA ARG A 91 -4.91 -5.25 15.01
C ARG A 91 -5.13 -5.21 16.52
N GLU A 92 -5.04 -6.36 17.19
CA GLU A 92 -5.08 -6.43 18.65
C GLU A 92 -3.88 -5.74 19.31
N VAL A 93 -2.67 -5.93 18.75
CA VAL A 93 -1.48 -5.18 19.20
C VAL A 93 -1.69 -3.68 19.01
N PHE A 94 -2.27 -3.27 17.89
CA PHE A 94 -2.58 -1.88 17.60
C PHE A 94 -3.65 -1.28 18.53
N HIS A 95 -4.65 -2.06 18.95
CA HIS A 95 -5.58 -1.65 20.01
C HIS A 95 -4.84 -1.39 21.32
N GLN A 96 -3.92 -2.27 21.71
CA GLN A 96 -3.14 -2.08 22.94
C GLN A 96 -2.22 -0.85 22.87
N ILE A 97 -1.59 -0.60 21.71
CA ILE A 97 -0.78 0.61 21.48
C ILE A 97 -1.67 1.85 21.55
N ARG A 98 -2.83 1.85 20.87
CA ARG A 98 -3.81 2.94 20.91
C ARG A 98 -4.22 3.27 22.33
N ASP A 99 -4.57 2.27 23.13
CA ASP A 99 -5.11 2.48 24.48
C ASP A 99 -4.03 3.08 25.39
N ARG A 100 -2.78 2.61 25.27
CA ARG A 100 -1.63 3.19 26.00
C ARG A 100 -1.35 4.63 25.58
N LEU A 101 -1.33 4.92 24.28
CA LEU A 101 -1.09 6.26 23.77
C LEU A 101 -2.26 7.21 24.07
N SER A 102 -3.49 6.71 24.09
CA SER A 102 -4.67 7.53 24.41
C SER A 102 -4.73 7.90 25.89
N GLY A 103 -4.15 7.07 26.76
CA GLY A 103 -3.96 7.38 28.18
C GLY A 103 -3.10 8.63 28.43
N THR A 104 -2.37 9.14 27.44
CA THR A 104 -1.59 10.38 27.54
C THR A 104 -2.38 11.64 27.20
N GLY A 105 -3.71 11.54 27.02
CA GLY A 105 -4.61 12.66 26.75
C GLY A 105 -4.72 13.06 25.27
N SER A 106 -4.01 12.37 24.37
CA SER A 106 -4.14 12.53 22.92
C SER A 106 -5.12 11.51 22.35
N ARG A 107 -5.97 11.89 21.40
CA ARG A 107 -6.90 10.95 20.75
C ARG A 107 -6.20 10.23 19.60
N TYR A 108 -6.13 8.90 19.68
CA TYR A 108 -5.62 8.04 18.63
C TYR A 108 -6.73 7.16 18.06
N PHE A 109 -6.67 6.90 16.75
CA PHE A 109 -7.61 6.03 16.07
C PHE A 109 -6.90 5.18 15.02
N LEU A 110 -7.51 4.03 14.71
CA LEU A 110 -7.04 3.12 13.69
C LEU A 110 -7.65 3.53 12.36
N THR A 111 -6.82 3.75 11.36
CA THR A 111 -7.29 4.10 10.01
C THR A 111 -7.59 2.86 9.15
N GLY A 112 -7.09 1.69 9.57
CA GLY A 112 -7.00 0.53 8.69
C GLY A 112 -6.14 0.84 7.46
N SER A 113 -6.50 0.24 6.32
CA SER A 113 -5.87 0.52 5.04
C SER A 113 -6.33 1.86 4.50
N ALA A 114 -5.43 2.84 4.50
CA ALA A 114 -5.66 4.22 4.11
C ALA A 114 -4.50 4.75 3.26
N ASP A 115 -4.83 5.67 2.35
CA ASP A 115 -3.87 6.25 1.42
C ASP A 115 -3.26 7.52 1.99
N PHE A 116 -1.94 7.63 1.88
CA PHE A 116 -1.18 8.76 2.37
C PHE A 116 -0.28 9.31 1.27
N SER A 117 -0.38 10.61 1.03
CA SER A 117 0.58 11.32 0.18
C SER A 117 1.90 11.46 0.92
N LEU A 118 2.99 11.02 0.30
CA LEU A 118 4.33 11.14 0.87
C LEU A 118 4.93 12.53 0.60
N ALA A 119 5.88 12.93 1.45
CA ALA A 119 6.61 14.18 1.40
C ALA A 119 8.09 13.98 0.99
N ASP A 120 8.83 15.09 0.93
CA ASP A 120 10.28 15.14 0.69
C ASP A 120 10.71 14.42 -0.60
N LYS A 121 11.68 13.51 -0.51
CA LYS A 121 12.20 12.75 -1.66
C LYS A 121 11.17 11.79 -2.26
N PHE A 122 10.08 11.52 -1.55
CA PHE A 122 8.96 10.73 -2.01
C PHE A 122 7.75 11.58 -2.40
N SER A 123 7.91 12.91 -2.46
CA SER A 123 6.83 13.85 -2.80
C SER A 123 6.08 13.45 -4.07
N GLY A 124 4.76 13.48 -3.98
CA GLY A 124 3.84 13.11 -5.06
C GLY A 124 3.50 11.62 -5.13
N SER A 125 4.21 10.76 -4.39
CA SER A 125 3.88 9.34 -4.26
C SER A 125 2.71 9.14 -3.30
N ILE A 126 1.91 8.11 -3.55
CA ILE A 126 0.82 7.68 -2.67
C ILE A 126 1.19 6.31 -2.12
N LYS A 127 1.12 6.15 -0.80
CA LYS A 127 1.41 4.90 -0.10
C LYS A 127 0.21 4.45 0.72
N GLN A 128 0.01 3.14 0.81
CA GLN A 128 -1.12 2.57 1.53
C GLN A 128 -0.63 1.60 2.62
N ALA A 129 -0.89 1.97 3.87
CA ALA A 129 -0.57 1.12 5.01
C ALA A 129 -1.51 -0.10 5.04
N ASP A 130 -1.05 -1.23 5.57
CA ASP A 130 -1.95 -2.36 5.84
C ASP A 130 -2.81 -2.06 7.08
N ALA A 131 -2.18 -1.49 8.10
CA ALA A 131 -2.85 -0.84 9.22
C ALA A 131 -2.01 0.34 9.72
N SER A 132 -2.68 1.34 10.29
CA SER A 132 -1.97 2.45 10.90
C SER A 132 -2.72 3.00 12.11
N LEU A 133 -1.94 3.61 13.01
CA LEU A 133 -2.42 4.35 14.16
C LEU A 133 -2.11 5.82 13.98
N MET A 134 -3.15 6.64 14.06
CA MET A 134 -3.09 8.04 13.73
C MET A 134 -3.61 8.89 14.87
N LYS A 135 -2.87 9.93 15.21
CA LYS A 135 -3.35 10.98 16.10
C LYS A 135 -4.37 11.87 15.37
N SER A 136 -5.38 12.32 16.09
CA SER A 136 -6.38 13.26 15.59
C SER A 136 -5.73 14.49 14.93
N GLU A 137 -6.26 14.91 13.79
CA GLU A 137 -5.84 16.11 13.03
C GLU A 137 -4.43 16.05 12.42
N CYS A 138 -3.72 14.92 12.54
CA CYS A 138 -2.47 14.72 11.82
C CYS A 138 -2.73 14.40 10.34
N LYS A 139 -1.68 14.51 9.49
CA LYS A 139 -1.74 14.11 8.07
C LYS A 139 -1.22 12.69 7.83
N TRP A 140 -0.33 12.23 8.70
CA TRP A 140 0.33 10.93 8.62
C TRP A 140 0.13 10.15 9.91
N PRO A 141 0.24 8.81 9.86
CA PRO A 141 0.18 7.98 11.05
C PRO A 141 1.49 8.04 11.85
N ASP A 142 1.37 7.90 13.17
CA ASP A 142 2.52 7.79 14.08
C ASP A 142 3.12 6.37 14.05
N VAL A 143 2.25 5.36 13.89
CA VAL A 143 2.64 3.94 13.82
C VAL A 143 2.03 3.30 12.58
N VAL A 144 2.85 2.61 11.80
CA VAL A 144 2.43 1.88 10.61
C VAL A 144 2.75 0.40 10.75
N LEU A 145 1.87 -0.45 10.21
CA LEU A 145 2.10 -1.87 9.98
C LEU A 145 2.21 -2.13 8.49
N GLU A 146 3.22 -2.91 8.12
CA GLU A 146 3.33 -3.56 6.81
C GLU A 146 3.52 -5.07 7.01
N VAL A 147 2.75 -5.86 6.27
CA VAL A 147 2.81 -7.32 6.29
C VAL A 147 3.24 -7.79 4.90
N GLY A 148 4.38 -8.48 4.83
CA GLY A 148 4.87 -9.12 3.62
C GLY A 148 4.55 -10.60 3.67
N ILE A 149 3.86 -11.12 2.65
CA ILE A 149 3.64 -12.56 2.50
C ILE A 149 4.39 -12.99 1.25
N SER A 150 5.31 -13.94 1.39
CA SER A 150 6.11 -14.42 0.24
C SER A 150 6.85 -13.32 -0.53
N GLU A 151 6.98 -12.14 0.09
CA GLU A 151 7.66 -10.97 -0.43
C GLU A 151 9.11 -10.96 0.08
N PRO A 152 10.05 -10.44 -0.71
CA PRO A 152 11.42 -10.29 -0.22
C PRO A 152 11.48 -9.34 0.99
N THR A 153 12.12 -9.74 2.08
CA THR A 153 12.26 -8.91 3.31
C THR A 153 12.85 -7.52 3.03
N ASN A 154 13.72 -7.39 2.03
CA ASN A 154 14.26 -6.08 1.62
C ASN A 154 13.17 -5.11 1.15
N LYS A 155 12.08 -5.61 0.56
CA LYS A 155 10.96 -4.77 0.19
C LYS A 155 10.22 -4.23 1.41
N LEU A 156 10.01 -5.04 2.45
CA LEU A 156 9.45 -4.54 3.71
C LEU A 156 10.31 -3.43 4.32
N PHE A 157 11.64 -3.56 4.24
CA PHE A 157 12.53 -2.48 4.67
C PHE A 157 12.43 -1.23 3.78
N GLU A 158 12.25 -1.39 2.47
CA GLU A 158 12.01 -0.26 1.57
C GLU A 158 10.68 0.43 1.88
N ASP A 159 9.63 -0.33 2.21
CA ASP A 159 8.33 0.21 2.63
C ASP A 159 8.44 0.97 3.95
N ALA A 160 9.13 0.40 4.95
CA ALA A 160 9.41 1.11 6.21
C ALA A 160 10.19 2.40 5.98
N ARG A 161 11.20 2.37 5.10
CA ARG A 161 11.98 3.55 4.75
C ARG A 161 11.08 4.63 4.13
N ARG A 162 10.20 4.26 3.20
CA ARG A 162 9.25 5.21 2.58
C ARG A 162 8.32 5.85 3.61
N TRP A 163 7.88 5.10 4.63
CA TRP A 163 7.08 5.67 5.72
C TRP A 163 7.87 6.62 6.62
N LEU A 164 9.03 6.19 7.11
CA LEU A 164 9.83 6.97 8.06
C LEU A 164 10.35 8.26 7.45
N GLU A 165 10.78 8.22 6.18
CA GLU A 165 11.38 9.36 5.49
C GLU A 165 10.39 10.13 4.61
N GLY A 166 9.22 9.55 4.31
CA GLY A 166 8.18 10.18 3.47
C GLY A 166 7.03 10.79 4.25
N SER A 167 7.12 10.85 5.57
CA SER A 167 6.05 11.39 6.45
C SER A 167 6.44 12.70 7.15
N ASP A 168 7.46 13.42 6.66
CA ASP A 168 7.98 14.64 7.30
C ASP A 168 8.31 14.40 8.79
N GLY A 169 8.86 13.22 9.07
CA GLY A 169 9.18 12.74 10.41
C GLY A 169 7.98 12.46 11.31
N ASN A 170 6.73 12.47 10.84
CA ASN A 170 5.55 12.19 11.66
C ASN A 170 5.45 10.70 12.02
N THR A 171 5.71 9.80 11.09
CA THR A 171 5.75 8.36 11.39
C THR A 171 6.97 8.04 12.26
N LYS A 172 6.71 7.58 13.48
CA LYS A 172 7.74 7.30 14.50
C LYS A 172 8.12 5.83 14.57
N LEU A 173 7.21 4.95 14.16
CA LEU A 173 7.41 3.51 14.23
C LEU A 173 6.78 2.83 13.01
N VAL A 174 7.53 1.92 12.41
CA VAL A 174 7.00 0.97 11.43
C VAL A 174 7.24 -0.43 11.95
N ILE A 175 6.19 -1.22 12.03
CA ILE A 175 6.21 -2.63 12.40
C ILE A 175 6.15 -3.43 11.10
N LEU A 176 7.14 -4.29 10.89
CA LEU A 176 7.22 -5.19 9.74
C LEU A 176 6.92 -6.61 10.20
N VAL A 177 6.02 -7.29 9.51
CA VAL A 177 5.72 -8.71 9.72
C VAL A 177 6.01 -9.46 8.43
N ASP A 178 6.95 -10.39 8.48
CA ASP A 178 7.38 -11.21 7.33
C ASP A 178 6.87 -12.64 7.54
N ILE A 179 6.09 -13.15 6.58
CA ILE A 179 5.35 -14.43 6.64
C ILE A 179 5.68 -15.32 5.43
#